data_AF-A0A7Y3VZV5-F1
#
_entry.id   AF-A0A7Y3VZV5-F1
#
_cell.length_a   1.000
_cell.length_b   1.000
_cell.length_c   1.000
_cell.angle_alpha   90.00
_cell.angle_beta   90.00
_cell.angle_gamma   90.00
#
_symmetry.space_group_name_H-M   'P 1'
#
loop_
_entity.id
_entity.type
_entity.pdbx_description
1 polymer ?
#
loop_
_entity_poly.entity_id
_entity_poly.type
_entity_poly.pdbx_seq_one_letter_code
_entity_poly.pdbx_strand_id
1 'polypeptide(L)'
;MGSKVSFKSAISGVDFPEKERVYGHQIRQTVLNLIQKDHPDFKHNDCISNSELNIYREKYISKYLQTEVGELSELQEKVLKSLSNGKSLVSKVEYEKDNRTFGQKIADKVADFGGSWTFIISFFVFILIWIGSNVYILLNKGFDPYPFILLNLILSCLAALQAPIIMMSQNRQEEKDRARAKKDYMINLKSELEIRLIDDKLDHLIQHQQQELIEIQKVQIEMMNDILERIKK
;
A
#
# COMPACT_ATOMS: atom_id res chain seq x y z
N MET A 1 50.30 31.95 -47.60
CA MET A 1 50.67 30.74 -46.82
C MET A 1 50.16 30.95 -45.40
N GLY A 2 48.86 30.70 -45.14
CA GLY A 2 48.29 30.90 -43.81
C GLY A 2 48.54 29.65 -42.98
N SER A 3 49.35 29.76 -41.91
CA SER A 3 49.52 28.70 -40.92
C SER A 3 48.14 28.28 -40.40
N LYS A 4 47.67 27.08 -40.78
CA LYS A 4 46.47 26.49 -40.18
C LYS A 4 46.77 26.29 -38.70
N VAL A 5 46.23 27.17 -37.86
CA VAL A 5 46.36 27.06 -36.41
C VAL A 5 45.54 25.84 -35.99
N SER A 6 46.23 24.78 -35.57
CA SER A 6 45.66 23.53 -35.07
C SER A 6 45.99 23.38 -33.60
N PHE A 7 45.10 22.74 -32.85
CA PHE A 7 45.35 22.35 -31.46
C PHE A 7 45.33 20.83 -31.34
N LYS A 8 46.11 20.31 -30.39
CA LYS A 8 46.16 18.88 -30.11
C LYS A 8 45.09 18.53 -29.07
N SER A 9 44.21 17.58 -29.40
CA SER A 9 43.20 17.09 -28.46
C SER A 9 43.87 16.29 -27.33
N ALA A 10 43.45 16.54 -26.08
CA ALA A 10 43.97 15.84 -24.91
C ALA A 10 43.47 14.39 -24.79
N ILE A 11 42.47 14.00 -25.59
CA ILE A 11 41.86 12.66 -25.55
C ILE A 11 42.46 11.75 -26.62
N SER A 12 42.51 12.20 -27.88
CA SER A 12 43.03 11.39 -29.00
C SER A 12 44.47 11.71 -29.37
N GLY A 13 45.02 12.84 -28.92
CA GLY A 13 46.34 13.31 -29.34
C GLY A 13 46.41 13.75 -30.81
N VAL A 14 45.28 13.91 -31.49
CA VAL A 14 45.19 14.32 -32.91
C VAL A 14 45.10 15.84 -33.02
N ASP A 15 45.64 16.40 -34.11
CA ASP A 15 45.55 17.83 -34.42
C ASP A 15 44.19 18.17 -35.06
N PHE A 16 43.43 19.03 -34.40
CA PHE A 16 42.14 19.54 -34.87
C PHE A 16 42.22 21.03 -35.23
N PRO A 17 41.33 21.54 -36.10
CA PRO A 17 41.23 22.97 -36.36
C PRO A 17 40.93 23.74 -35.07
N GLU A 18 41.57 24.88 -34.83
CA GLU A 18 41.26 25.77 -33.67
C GLU A 18 39.76 26.09 -33.52
N LYS A 19 39.01 26.07 -34.61
CA LYS A 19 37.54 26.31 -34.62
C LYS A 19 36.72 25.22 -33.92
N GLU A 20 37.30 24.05 -33.67
CA GLU A 20 36.63 22.92 -33.01
C GLU A 20 37.04 22.78 -31.54
N ARG A 21 37.83 23.72 -31.00
CA ARG A 21 38.37 23.65 -29.65
C ARG A 21 37.32 23.92 -28.59
N VAL A 22 37.14 22.97 -27.68
CA VAL A 22 36.30 23.10 -26.48
C VAL A 22 37.16 22.82 -25.25
N TYR A 23 37.12 23.71 -24.26
CA TYR A 23 37.86 23.50 -23.01
C TYR A 23 37.05 22.68 -22.02
N GLY A 24 37.72 21.91 -21.17
CA GLY A 24 37.10 21.08 -20.13
C GLY A 24 36.13 21.85 -19.21
N HIS A 25 36.43 23.11 -18.88
CA HIS A 25 35.53 23.96 -18.07
C HIS A 25 34.22 24.36 -18.76
N GLN A 26 34.14 24.24 -20.10
CA GLN A 26 32.93 24.50 -20.88
C GLN A 26 32.07 23.24 -21.04
N ILE A 27 32.60 22.06 -20.67
CA ILE A 27 31.91 20.78 -20.75
C ILE A 27 31.06 20.61 -19.50
N ARG A 28 29.80 20.19 -19.66
CA ARG A 28 28.93 19.83 -18.54
C ARG A 28 29.55 18.74 -17.68
N GLN A 29 29.38 18.86 -16.37
CA GLN A 29 29.92 17.91 -15.40
C GLN A 29 29.49 16.45 -15.66
N THR A 30 28.27 16.23 -16.14
CA THR A 30 27.74 14.88 -16.46
C THR A 30 28.53 14.18 -17.57
N VAL A 31 28.86 14.91 -18.63
CA VAL A 31 29.66 14.42 -19.76
C VAL A 31 31.14 14.38 -19.38
N LEU A 32 31.63 15.36 -18.61
CA LEU A 32 33.00 15.40 -18.10
C LEU A 32 33.31 14.17 -17.22
N ASN A 33 32.39 13.79 -16.33
CA ASN A 33 32.54 12.60 -15.49
C ASN A 33 32.65 11.32 -16.33
N LEU A 34 31.93 11.24 -17.46
CA LEU A 34 32.03 10.11 -18.38
C LEU A 34 33.38 10.09 -19.10
N ILE A 35 33.85 11.26 -19.55
CA ILE A 35 35.17 11.42 -20.18
C ILE A 35 36.28 11.05 -19.20
N GLN A 36 36.22 11.53 -17.95
CA GLN A 36 37.20 11.23 -16.90
C GLN A 36 37.23 9.76 -16.49
N LYS A 37 36.10 9.06 -16.65
CA LYS A 37 36.02 7.62 -16.43
C LYS A 37 36.83 6.84 -17.47
N ASP A 38 36.80 7.28 -18.72
CA ASP A 38 37.52 6.64 -19.83
C ASP A 38 38.97 7.18 -19.95
N HIS A 39 39.21 8.43 -19.55
CA HIS A 39 40.49 9.14 -19.59
C HIS A 39 40.76 9.91 -18.27
N PRO A 40 41.39 9.28 -17.27
CA PRO A 40 41.60 9.87 -15.94
C PRO A 40 42.46 11.14 -15.90
N ASP A 41 43.31 11.32 -16.90
CA ASP A 41 44.25 12.44 -16.99
C ASP A 41 43.59 13.73 -17.51
N PHE A 42 42.34 13.68 -17.97
CA PHE A 42 41.62 14.83 -18.52
C PHE A 42 41.13 15.79 -17.41
N LYS A 43 41.71 16.98 -17.36
CA LYS A 43 41.42 18.05 -16.40
C LYS A 43 40.62 19.19 -17.04
N HIS A 44 40.11 20.10 -16.20
CA HIS A 44 39.27 21.22 -16.64
C HIS A 44 39.98 22.23 -17.56
N ASN A 45 41.32 22.22 -17.58
CA ASN A 45 42.14 23.09 -18.42
C ASN A 45 42.49 22.45 -19.77
N ASP A 46 42.19 21.16 -19.94
CA ASP A 46 42.50 20.43 -21.16
C ASP A 46 41.46 20.70 -22.25
N CYS A 47 41.86 20.46 -23.50
CA CYS A 47 41.07 20.80 -24.68
C CYS A 47 40.67 19.53 -25.43
N ILE A 48 39.42 19.48 -25.89
CA ILE A 48 38.87 18.42 -26.73
C ILE A 48 38.28 19.03 -28.00
N SER A 49 38.21 18.26 -29.09
CA SER A 49 37.42 18.68 -30.26
C SER A 49 35.92 18.54 -30.02
N ASN A 50 35.12 19.43 -30.64
CA ASN A 50 33.67 19.35 -30.62
C ASN A 50 33.15 18.02 -31.22
N SER A 51 33.84 17.51 -32.24
CA SER A 51 33.50 16.24 -32.88
C SER A 51 33.67 15.04 -31.94
N GLU A 52 34.74 15.02 -31.13
CA GLU A 52 34.92 13.99 -30.08
C GLU A 52 33.95 14.18 -28.90
N LEU A 53 33.66 15.42 -28.51
CA LEU A 53 32.70 15.71 -27.44
C LEU A 53 31.31 15.15 -27.78
N ASN A 54 30.87 15.25 -29.03
CA ASN A 54 29.59 14.69 -29.47
C ASN A 54 29.50 13.17 -29.32
N ILE A 55 30.59 12.42 -29.54
CA ILE A 55 30.61 10.97 -29.34
C ILE A 55 30.34 10.64 -27.86
N TYR A 56 30.95 11.38 -26.93
CA TYR A 56 30.72 11.19 -25.50
C TYR A 56 29.31 11.61 -25.07
N ARG A 57 28.72 12.65 -25.68
CA ARG A 57 27.32 13.04 -25.45
C ARG A 57 26.35 11.95 -25.92
N GLU A 58 26.55 11.38 -27.10
CA GLU A 58 25.75 10.24 -27.58
C GLU A 58 25.89 9.03 -26.67
N LYS A 59 27.13 8.67 -26.30
CA LYS A 59 27.41 7.56 -25.37
C LYS A 59 26.74 7.75 -24.01
N TYR A 60 26.69 8.99 -23.49
CA TYR A 60 25.97 9.34 -22.28
C TYR A 60 24.46 9.08 -22.41
N ILE A 61 23.83 9.60 -23.47
CA ILE A 61 22.39 9.45 -23.72
C ILE A 61 22.01 7.97 -23.90
N SER A 62 22.75 7.22 -24.72
CA SER A 62 22.47 5.79 -24.94
C SER A 62 22.59 4.97 -23.66
N LYS A 63 23.60 5.25 -22.83
CA LYS A 63 23.79 4.55 -21.55
C LYS A 63 22.67 4.85 -20.56
N TYR A 64 22.22 6.10 -20.49
CA TYR A 64 21.10 6.49 -19.65
C TYR A 64 19.81 5.76 -20.07
N LEU A 65 19.46 5.80 -21.38
CA LEU A 65 18.26 5.14 -21.91
C LEU A 65 18.23 3.63 -21.62
N GLN A 66 19.37 2.95 -21.67
CA GLN A 66 19.46 1.52 -21.35
C GLN A 66 19.26 1.22 -19.86
N THR A 67 19.68 2.14 -18.99
CA THR A 67 19.62 1.95 -17.52
C THR A 67 18.18 2.13 -17.04
N GLU A 68 17.49 3.19 -17.47
CA GLU A 68 16.08 3.44 -17.11
C GLU A 68 15.12 2.36 -17.60
N VAL A 69 15.29 1.87 -18.84
CA VAL A 69 14.46 0.78 -19.39
C VAL A 69 14.65 -0.51 -18.60
N GLY A 70 15.87 -0.77 -18.10
CA GLY A 70 16.16 -1.92 -17.24
C GLY A 70 15.53 -1.80 -15.85
N GLU A 71 15.68 -0.65 -15.19
CA GLU A 71 15.14 -0.40 -13.85
C GLU A 71 13.61 -0.45 -13.80
N LEU A 72 12.93 0.08 -14.83
CA LEU A 72 11.47 0.00 -14.97
C LEU A 72 10.98 -1.46 -15.01
N SER A 73 11.70 -2.35 -15.68
CA SER A 73 11.34 -3.77 -15.77
C SER A 73 11.47 -4.49 -14.42
N GLU A 74 12.54 -4.21 -13.67
CA GLU A 74 12.73 -4.79 -12.32
C GLU A 74 11.68 -4.30 -11.32
N LEU A 75 11.31 -3.02 -11.39
CA LEU A 75 10.30 -2.44 -10.52
C LEU A 75 8.94 -3.09 -10.76
N GLN A 76 8.55 -3.25 -12.03
CA GLN A 76 7.32 -3.95 -12.43
C GLN A 76 7.30 -5.40 -11.91
N GLU A 77 8.41 -6.12 -12.00
CA GLU A 77 8.52 -7.49 -11.48
C GLU A 77 8.37 -7.53 -9.94
N LYS A 78 9.00 -6.59 -9.22
CA LYS A 78 8.88 -6.49 -7.75
C LYS A 78 7.45 -6.18 -7.31
N VAL A 79 6.74 -5.29 -8.00
CA VAL A 79 5.33 -4.98 -7.71
C VAL A 79 4.44 -6.20 -7.97
N LEU A 80 4.64 -6.93 -9.06
CA LEU A 80 3.91 -8.19 -9.33
C LEU A 80 4.13 -9.25 -8.23
N LYS A 81 5.37 -9.41 -7.76
CA LYS A 81 5.71 -10.32 -6.66
C LYS A 81 5.08 -9.89 -5.33
N SER A 82 5.07 -8.60 -5.01
CA SER A 82 4.51 -8.10 -3.75
C SER A 82 2.98 -8.19 -3.72
N LEU A 83 2.30 -7.93 -4.84
CA LEU A 83 0.85 -8.09 -4.98
C LEU A 83 0.42 -9.57 -4.83
N SER A 84 1.21 -10.51 -5.33
CA SER A 84 0.97 -11.95 -5.15
C SER A 84 1.08 -12.36 -3.67
N ASN A 85 2.11 -11.87 -2.97
CA ASN A 85 2.30 -12.16 -1.54
C ASN A 85 1.29 -11.44 -0.61
N GLY A 86 0.84 -10.23 -0.97
CA GLY A 86 -0.08 -9.43 -0.16
C GLY A 86 -1.46 -10.07 0.06
N LYS A 87 -1.96 -10.85 -0.92
CA LYS A 87 -3.20 -11.63 -0.77
C LYS A 87 -3.14 -12.66 0.38
N SER A 88 -1.95 -13.07 0.81
CA SER A 88 -1.75 -14.05 1.90
C SER A 88 -1.82 -13.43 3.31
N LEU A 89 -1.69 -12.11 3.43
CA LEU A 89 -1.69 -11.44 4.74
C LEU A 89 -3.11 -11.18 5.27
N VAL A 90 -4.07 -10.93 4.37
CA VAL A 90 -5.49 -10.72 4.74
C VAL A 90 -6.10 -11.96 5.37
N SER A 91 -5.72 -13.16 4.91
CA SER A 91 -6.22 -14.43 5.43
C SER A 91 -5.63 -14.85 6.79
N LYS A 92 -4.55 -14.20 7.25
CA LYS A 92 -3.88 -14.55 8.51
C LYS A 92 -4.44 -13.84 9.74
N VAL A 93 -5.31 -12.85 9.53
CA VAL A 93 -5.93 -12.04 10.59
C VAL A 93 -7.08 -12.78 11.31
N GLU A 94 -7.53 -13.92 10.79
CA GLU A 94 -8.68 -14.67 11.31
C GLU A 94 -8.35 -15.57 12.53
N TYR A 95 -7.07 -15.85 12.80
CA TYR A 95 -6.68 -16.79 13.86
C TYR A 95 -6.21 -16.09 15.13
N GLU A 96 -7.06 -15.24 15.71
CA GLU A 96 -6.92 -14.93 17.13
C GLU A 96 -7.46 -16.09 17.97
N LYS A 97 -6.58 -16.63 18.81
CA LYS A 97 -6.84 -17.73 19.74
C LYS A 97 -8.06 -17.40 20.60
N ASP A 98 -9.10 -18.25 20.52
CA ASP A 98 -10.34 -18.08 21.27
C ASP A 98 -10.11 -18.24 22.78
N ASN A 99 -9.74 -17.14 23.46
CA ASN A 99 -9.52 -17.07 24.91
C ASN A 99 -10.83 -16.93 25.70
N ARG A 100 -11.97 -17.42 25.18
CA ARG A 100 -13.26 -17.34 25.87
C ARG A 100 -13.34 -18.32 27.03
N THR A 101 -13.76 -17.83 28.20
CA THR A 101 -13.99 -18.68 29.38
C THR A 101 -15.24 -19.55 29.22
N PHE A 102 -15.38 -20.60 30.05
CA PHE A 102 -16.51 -21.54 29.96
C PHE A 102 -17.87 -20.83 30.17
N GLY A 103 -17.96 -19.93 31.15
CA GLY A 103 -19.17 -19.12 31.38
C GLY A 103 -19.48 -18.19 30.20
N GLN A 104 -18.44 -17.67 29.54
CA GLN A 104 -18.60 -16.88 28.34
C GLN A 104 -19.16 -17.70 27.17
N LYS A 105 -18.74 -18.96 27.00
CA LYS A 105 -19.26 -19.84 25.94
C LYS A 105 -20.73 -20.24 26.17
N ILE A 106 -21.11 -20.46 27.43
CA ILE A 106 -22.50 -20.78 27.79
C ILE A 106 -23.40 -19.56 27.58
N ALA A 107 -22.97 -18.37 28.01
CA ALA A 107 -23.75 -17.14 27.85
C ALA A 107 -24.07 -16.83 26.38
N ASP A 108 -23.09 -16.95 25.47
CA ASP A 108 -23.32 -16.77 24.02
C ASP A 108 -24.36 -17.78 23.51
N LYS A 109 -24.26 -19.05 23.91
CA LYS A 109 -25.19 -20.09 23.48
C LYS A 109 -26.62 -19.90 24.01
N VAL A 110 -26.75 -19.37 25.23
CA VAL A 110 -28.05 -19.03 25.83
C VAL A 110 -28.67 -17.81 25.16
N ALA A 111 -27.86 -16.80 24.82
CA ALA A 111 -28.32 -15.63 24.08
C ALA A 111 -28.79 -15.98 22.66
N ASP A 112 -28.01 -16.79 21.93
CA ASP A 112 -28.36 -17.26 20.59
C ASP A 112 -29.64 -18.10 20.59
N PHE A 113 -29.83 -18.94 21.61
CA PHE A 113 -31.04 -19.74 21.76
C PHE A 113 -32.25 -18.91 22.17
N GLY A 114 -32.08 -17.99 23.14
CA GLY A 114 -33.14 -17.11 23.64
C GLY A 114 -33.63 -16.09 22.60
N GLY A 115 -32.79 -15.72 21.63
CA GLY A 115 -33.14 -14.84 20.51
C GLY A 115 -33.75 -15.56 19.29
N SER A 116 -33.86 -16.90 19.32
CA SER A 116 -34.35 -17.66 18.17
C SER A 116 -35.88 -17.72 18.10
N TRP A 117 -36.42 -17.59 16.89
CA TRP A 117 -37.84 -17.82 16.60
C TRP A 117 -38.33 -19.21 17.02
N THR A 118 -37.45 -20.23 16.98
CA THR A 118 -37.79 -21.60 17.40
C THR A 118 -38.07 -21.69 18.90
N PHE A 119 -37.35 -20.91 19.72
CA PHE A 119 -37.57 -20.88 21.17
C PHE A 119 -38.92 -20.25 21.50
N ILE A 120 -39.26 -19.12 20.87
CA ILE A 120 -40.53 -18.42 21.06
C ILE A 120 -41.72 -19.34 20.73
N ILE A 121 -41.66 -20.04 19.60
CA ILE A 121 -42.73 -20.95 19.17
C ILE A 121 -42.84 -22.16 20.11
N SER A 122 -41.71 -22.79 20.48
CA SER A 122 -41.72 -23.92 21.42
C SER A 122 -42.27 -23.52 22.80
N PHE A 123 -41.95 -22.32 23.28
CA PHE A 123 -42.42 -21.81 24.56
C PHE A 123 -43.93 -21.56 24.53
N PHE A 124 -44.44 -20.99 23.44
CA PHE A 124 -45.87 -20.79 23.23
C PHE A 124 -46.64 -22.13 23.20
N VAL A 125 -46.13 -23.12 22.48
CA VAL A 125 -46.71 -24.48 22.43
C VAL A 125 -46.69 -25.14 23.81
N PHE A 126 -45.61 -24.99 24.57
CA PHE A 126 -45.53 -25.51 25.94
C PHE A 126 -46.62 -24.91 26.84
N ILE A 127 -46.84 -23.60 26.79
CA ILE A 127 -47.91 -22.93 27.55
C ILE A 127 -49.29 -23.48 27.16
N LEU A 128 -49.56 -23.65 25.85
CA LEU A 128 -50.83 -24.21 25.38
C LEU A 128 -51.05 -25.64 25.85
N ILE A 129 -50.01 -26.48 25.82
CA ILE A 129 -50.06 -27.87 26.32
C ILE A 129 -50.29 -27.87 27.84
N TRP A 130 -49.65 -26.98 28.59
CA TRP A 130 -49.80 -26.87 30.04
C TRP A 130 -51.23 -26.48 30.44
N ILE A 131 -51.78 -25.46 29.78
CA ILE A 131 -53.16 -25.01 29.98
C ILE A 131 -54.13 -26.12 29.56
N GLY A 132 -53.95 -26.69 28.36
CA GLY A 132 -54.81 -27.76 27.85
C GLY A 132 -54.82 -29.00 28.73
N SER A 133 -53.67 -29.42 29.25
CA SER A 133 -53.55 -30.56 30.16
C SER A 133 -54.22 -30.29 31.51
N ASN A 134 -54.03 -29.10 32.10
CA ASN A 134 -54.67 -28.76 33.38
C ASN A 134 -56.20 -28.62 33.24
N VAL A 135 -56.69 -28.12 32.11
CA VAL A 135 -58.13 -27.99 31.81
C VAL A 135 -58.77 -29.36 31.52
N TYR A 136 -58.10 -30.23 30.76
CA TYR A 136 -58.67 -31.51 30.32
C TYR A 136 -58.56 -32.64 31.37
N ILE A 137 -57.46 -32.69 32.14
CA ILE A 137 -57.16 -33.85 32.98
C ILE A 137 -57.85 -33.80 34.36
N LEU A 138 -58.27 -32.63 34.88
CA LEU A 138 -58.77 -32.55 36.27
C LEU A 138 -59.94 -31.58 36.51
N LEU A 139 -61.13 -31.94 36.02
CA LEU A 139 -62.41 -31.35 36.43
C LEU A 139 -62.74 -31.51 37.94
N ASN A 140 -61.89 -32.14 38.76
CA ASN A 140 -62.19 -32.32 40.19
C ASN A 140 -60.99 -32.34 41.17
N LYS A 141 -59.74 -32.07 40.76
CA LYS A 141 -58.57 -32.03 41.68
C LYS A 141 -57.28 -31.38 41.10
N GLY A 142 -57.39 -30.37 40.23
CA GLY A 142 -56.29 -29.85 39.40
C GLY A 142 -54.96 -29.57 40.12
N PHE A 143 -53.84 -29.92 39.47
CA PHE A 143 -52.48 -29.62 39.91
C PHE A 143 -52.19 -28.11 39.87
N ASP A 144 -52.74 -27.40 38.87
CA ASP A 144 -52.75 -25.93 38.78
C ASP A 144 -54.14 -25.43 38.29
N PRO A 145 -55.14 -25.32 39.18
CA PRO A 145 -56.48 -24.86 38.83
C PRO A 145 -56.48 -23.41 38.35
N TYR A 146 -57.45 -23.04 37.50
CA TYR A 146 -57.69 -21.64 37.13
C TYR A 146 -57.79 -20.78 38.41
N PRO A 147 -56.93 -19.77 38.61
CA PRO A 147 -56.24 -18.91 37.62
C PRO A 147 -54.75 -19.22 37.31
N PHE A 148 -54.27 -20.48 37.44
CA PHE A 148 -52.90 -20.94 37.12
C PHE A 148 -51.77 -20.25 37.91
N ILE A 149 -51.79 -20.39 39.24
CA ILE A 149 -50.85 -19.69 40.13
C ILE A 149 -49.40 -20.20 39.95
N LEU A 150 -49.22 -21.50 39.68
CA LEU A 150 -47.88 -22.09 39.52
C LEU A 150 -47.25 -21.68 38.20
N LEU A 151 -48.04 -21.69 37.11
CA LEU A 151 -47.59 -21.19 35.82
C LEU A 151 -47.18 -19.71 35.94
N ASN A 152 -47.99 -18.89 36.60
CA ASN A 152 -47.69 -17.47 36.78
C ASN A 152 -46.39 -17.24 37.60
N LEU A 153 -46.17 -18.04 38.65
CA LEU A 153 -44.93 -17.99 39.44
C LEU A 153 -43.70 -18.34 38.57
N ILE A 154 -43.79 -19.40 37.76
CA ILE A 154 -42.69 -19.82 36.87
C ILE A 154 -42.40 -18.74 35.81
N LEU A 155 -43.44 -18.20 35.17
CA LEU A 155 -43.31 -17.13 34.17
C LEU A 155 -42.69 -15.87 34.76
N SER A 156 -43.11 -15.49 35.97
CA SER A 156 -42.57 -14.32 36.68
C SER A 156 -41.09 -14.51 37.04
N CYS A 157 -40.69 -15.70 37.49
CA CYS A 157 -39.30 -16.03 37.78
C CYS A 157 -38.44 -16.03 36.50
N LEU A 158 -38.96 -16.59 35.41
CA LEU A 158 -38.28 -16.61 34.12
C LEU A 158 -38.07 -15.19 33.58
N ALA A 159 -39.10 -14.34 33.63
CA ALA A 159 -39.03 -12.95 33.20
C ALA A 159 -38.02 -12.14 34.03
N ALA A 160 -37.97 -12.36 35.35
CA ALA A 160 -37.01 -11.70 36.24
C ALA A 160 -35.56 -12.06 35.91
N LEU A 161 -35.28 -13.31 35.51
CA LEU A 161 -33.95 -13.74 35.08
C LEU A 161 -33.61 -13.31 33.65
N GLN A 162 -34.62 -13.06 32.81
CA GLN A 162 -34.44 -12.74 31.39
C GLN A 162 -33.78 -11.36 31.19
N ALA A 163 -34.19 -10.32 31.92
CA ALA A 163 -33.66 -8.96 31.72
C ALA A 163 -32.14 -8.86 31.99
N PRO A 164 -31.57 -9.41 33.08
CA PRO A 164 -30.13 -9.44 33.29
C PRO A 164 -29.37 -10.25 32.23
N ILE A 165 -29.92 -11.38 31.76
CA ILE A 165 -29.28 -12.21 30.73
C ILE A 165 -29.22 -11.45 29.40
N ILE A 166 -30.31 -10.78 29.02
CA ILE A 166 -30.35 -9.91 27.83
C ILE A 166 -29.31 -8.79 27.97
N MET A 167 -29.27 -8.12 29.12
CA MET A 167 -28.33 -7.02 29.37
C MET A 167 -26.87 -7.50 29.34
N MET A 168 -26.57 -8.68 29.90
CA MET A 168 -25.23 -9.29 29.82
C MET A 168 -24.84 -9.64 28.38
N SER A 169 -25.79 -10.15 27.58
CA SER A 169 -25.57 -10.43 26.16
C SER A 169 -25.33 -9.15 25.35
N GLN A 170 -26.10 -8.09 25.63
CA GLN A 170 -25.98 -6.79 24.97
C GLN A 170 -24.63 -6.13 25.28
N ASN A 171 -24.26 -6.01 26.57
CA ASN A 171 -22.96 -5.45 26.98
C ASN A 171 -21.79 -6.14 26.27
N ARG A 172 -21.89 -7.46 26.10
CA ARG A 172 -20.86 -8.25 25.43
C ARG A 172 -20.84 -8.05 23.92
N GLN A 173 -22.00 -7.91 23.29
CA GLN A 173 -22.06 -7.58 21.87
C GLN A 173 -21.45 -6.19 21.62
N GLU A 174 -21.76 -5.21 22.49
CA GLU A 174 -21.17 -3.87 22.43
C GLU A 174 -19.64 -3.89 22.62
N GLU A 175 -19.12 -4.71 23.53
CA GLU A 175 -17.67 -4.89 23.70
C GLU A 175 -17.01 -5.45 22.43
N LYS A 176 -17.62 -6.47 21.80
CA LYS A 176 -17.15 -7.04 20.53
C LYS A 176 -17.19 -6.00 19.41
N ASP A 177 -18.28 -5.25 19.32
CA ASP A 177 -18.47 -4.21 18.29
C ASP A 177 -17.49 -3.05 18.48
N ARG A 178 -17.24 -2.63 19.73
CA ARG A 178 -16.22 -1.62 20.06
C ARG A 178 -14.82 -2.10 19.72
N ALA A 179 -14.48 -3.36 20.00
CA ALA A 179 -13.19 -3.94 19.64
C ALA A 179 -13.00 -4.00 18.11
N ARG A 180 -14.04 -4.42 17.38
CA ARG A 180 -14.06 -4.42 15.91
C ARG A 180 -13.87 -3.01 15.35
N ALA A 181 -14.63 -2.03 15.85
CA ALA A 181 -14.52 -0.63 15.42
C ALA A 181 -13.11 -0.04 15.67
N LYS A 182 -12.48 -0.36 16.80
CA LYS A 182 -11.08 0.04 17.08
C LYS A 182 -10.10 -0.58 16.08
N LYS A 183 -10.27 -1.88 15.78
CA LYS A 183 -9.42 -2.59 14.81
C LYS A 183 -9.58 -2.00 13.41
N ASP A 184 -10.80 -1.75 12.98
CA ASP A 184 -11.10 -1.15 11.67
C ASP A 184 -10.51 0.26 11.58
N TYR A 185 -10.64 1.07 12.64
CA TYR A 185 -10.01 2.39 12.73
C TYR A 185 -8.48 2.32 12.60
N MET A 186 -7.83 1.40 13.32
CA MET A 186 -6.38 1.22 13.25
C MET A 186 -5.92 0.77 11.86
N ILE A 187 -6.66 -0.12 11.20
CA ILE A 187 -6.37 -0.54 9.82
C ILE A 187 -6.48 0.65 8.88
N ASN A 188 -7.55 1.44 9.00
CA ASN A 188 -7.77 2.61 8.15
C ASN A 188 -6.65 3.66 8.33
N LEU A 189 -6.29 3.98 9.57
CA LEU A 189 -5.19 4.89 9.88
C LEU A 189 -3.86 4.39 9.32
N LYS A 190 -3.59 3.09 9.45
CA LYS A 190 -2.39 2.47 8.90
C LYS A 190 -2.36 2.60 7.37
N SER A 191 -3.49 2.32 6.70
CA SER A 191 -3.60 2.49 5.25
C SER A 191 -3.41 3.94 4.82
N GLU A 192 -3.95 4.91 5.55
CA GLU A 192 -3.73 6.34 5.27
C GLU A 192 -2.24 6.72 5.37
N LEU A 193 -1.55 6.25 6.40
CA LEU A 193 -0.10 6.49 6.58
C LEU A 193 0.74 5.82 5.49
N GLU A 194 0.40 4.59 5.10
CA GLU A 194 1.08 3.88 4.01
C GLU A 194 0.90 4.60 2.67
N ILE A 195 -0.30 5.11 2.38
CA ILE A 195 -0.58 5.91 1.17
C ILE A 195 0.25 7.20 1.19
N ARG A 196 0.27 7.94 2.31
CA ARG A 196 1.06 9.18 2.43
C ARG A 196 2.55 8.93 2.23
N LEU A 197 3.08 7.84 2.78
CA LEU A 197 4.47 7.43 2.57
C LEU A 197 4.79 7.06 1.12
N ILE A 198 3.83 6.48 0.39
CA ILE A 198 4.00 6.20 -1.03
C ILE A 198 4.00 7.50 -1.83
N ASP A 199 3.11 8.44 -1.50
CA ASP A 199 3.01 9.76 -2.13
C ASP A 199 4.34 10.52 -2.01
N ASP A 200 4.89 10.64 -0.79
CA ASP A 200 6.18 11.30 -0.53
C ASP A 200 7.34 10.67 -1.35
N LYS A 201 7.34 9.33 -1.48
CA LYS A 201 8.36 8.61 -2.26
C LYS A 201 8.17 8.81 -3.76
N LEU A 202 6.93 8.81 -4.25
CA LEU A 202 6.63 9.05 -5.64
C LEU A 202 7.05 10.47 -6.04
N ASP A 203 6.73 11.46 -5.22
CA ASP A 203 7.17 12.84 -5.43
C ASP A 203 8.69 12.96 -5.50
N HIS A 204 9.42 12.32 -4.58
CA HIS A 204 10.89 12.30 -4.62
C HIS A 204 11.44 11.66 -5.90
N LEU A 205 10.86 10.53 -6.34
CA LEU A 205 11.28 9.85 -7.58
C LEU A 205 10.96 10.69 -8.83
N ILE A 206 9.77 11.29 -8.88
CA ILE A 206 9.35 12.15 -10.00
C ILE A 206 10.26 13.38 -10.08
N GLN A 207 10.59 14.01 -8.95
CA GLN A 207 11.52 15.14 -8.91
C GLN A 207 12.91 14.74 -9.42
N HIS A 208 13.42 13.57 -9.02
CA HIS A 208 14.69 13.04 -9.52
C HIS A 208 14.65 12.85 -11.05
N GLN A 209 13.64 12.15 -11.56
CA GLN A 209 13.48 11.92 -13.00
C GLN A 209 13.34 13.22 -13.78
N GLN A 210 12.60 14.22 -13.27
CA GLN A 210 12.48 15.53 -13.89
C GLN A 210 13.83 16.26 -13.98
N GLN A 211 14.65 16.21 -12.92
CA GLN A 211 15.98 16.81 -12.93
C GLN A 211 16.89 16.16 -13.98
N GLU A 212 16.85 14.83 -14.09
CA GLU A 212 17.64 14.10 -15.09
C GLU A 212 17.17 14.38 -16.52
N LEU A 213 15.86 14.40 -16.76
CA LEU A 213 15.27 14.78 -18.06
C LEU A 213 15.69 16.20 -18.47
N ILE A 214 15.73 17.15 -17.53
CA ILE A 214 16.19 18.51 -17.79
C ILE A 214 17.67 18.50 -18.22
N GLU A 215 18.54 17.72 -17.56
CA GLU A 215 19.94 17.62 -17.96
C GLU A 215 20.11 17.03 -19.37
N ILE A 216 19.32 16.00 -19.73
CA ILE A 216 19.34 15.44 -21.08
C ILE A 216 18.87 16.48 -22.10
N GLN A 217 17.78 17.19 -21.84
CA GLN A 217 17.29 18.25 -22.74
C GLN A 217 18.35 19.34 -22.93
N LYS A 218 19.07 19.71 -21.88
CA LYS A 218 20.15 20.69 -22.01
C LYS A 218 21.32 20.18 -22.85
N VAL A 219 21.72 18.91 -22.70
CA VAL A 219 22.73 18.28 -23.58
C VAL A 219 22.26 18.28 -25.04
N GLN A 220 20.98 17.98 -25.30
CA GLN A 220 20.41 18.04 -26.65
C GLN A 220 20.39 19.46 -27.23
N ILE A 221 20.06 20.47 -26.43
CA ILE A 221 20.11 21.88 -26.85
C ILE A 221 21.53 22.29 -27.23
N GLU A 222 22.54 21.88 -26.45
CA GLU A 222 23.94 22.14 -26.80
C GLU A 222 24.32 21.48 -28.13
N MET A 223 23.97 20.21 -28.33
CA MET A 223 24.20 19.52 -29.60
C MET A 223 23.52 20.23 -30.77
N MET A 224 22.28 20.71 -30.58
CA MET A 224 21.55 21.46 -31.60
C MET A 224 22.24 22.80 -31.92
N ASN A 225 22.70 23.52 -30.90
CA ASN A 225 23.45 24.76 -31.09
C ASN A 225 24.75 24.53 -31.85
N ASP A 226 25.49 23.45 -31.53
CA ASP A 226 26.70 23.06 -32.25
C ASP A 226 26.43 22.76 -33.73
N ILE A 227 25.30 22.10 -34.03
CA ILE A 227 24.87 21.85 -35.42
C ILE A 227 24.54 23.17 -36.13
N LEU A 228 23.79 24.07 -35.48
CA LEU A 228 23.43 25.38 -36.04
C LEU A 228 24.67 26.24 -36.32
N GLU A 229 25.68 26.20 -35.45
CA GLU A 229 26.97 26.88 -35.69
C GLU A 229 27.75 26.30 -36.87
N ARG A 230 27.68 24.98 -37.08
CA ARG A 230 28.29 24.33 -38.24
C ARG A 230 27.58 24.70 -39.55
N ILE A 231 26.26 24.85 -39.53
CA ILE A 231 25.45 25.22 -40.72
C ILE A 231 25.62 26.70 -41.09
N LYS A 232 25.86 27.58 -40.11
CA LYS A 232 26.10 29.02 -40.35
C LYS A 232 27.50 29.36 -40.89
N LYS A 233 28.43 28.40 -40.94
CA LYS A 233 29.79 28.55 -41.46
C LYS A 233 29.92 28.02 -42.88
#